data_AF-A0A850VDD0-F1
#
_entry.id   AF-A0A850VDD0-F1
#
_cell.length_a   1.000
_cell.length_b   1.000
_cell.length_c   1.000
_cell.angle_alpha   90.00
_cell.angle_beta   90.00
_cell.angle_gamma   90.00
#
_symmetry.space_group_name_H-M   'P 1'
#
loop_
_entity.id
_entity.type
_entity.pdbx_description
1 polymer ?
#
loop_
_entity_poly.entity_id
_entity_poly.type
_entity_poly.pdbx_seq_one_letter_code
_entity_poly.pdbx_strand_id
1 'polypeptide(L)' 'SGPAQPHLELLGVPAQLDPPSQFQCLECGALLLTPGQLLEHQELHLKLFGGG' A
#
# COMPACT_ATOMS: atom_id res chain seq x y z
N SER A 1 -25.82 1.57 -16.64
CA SER A 1 -24.39 1.91 -16.89
C SER A 1 -23.84 2.51 -15.61
N GLY A 2 -22.85 1.99 -14.88
CA GLY A 2 -22.09 0.72 -14.81
C GLY A 2 -21.69 0.53 -13.32
N PRO A 3 -20.58 -0.11 -12.92
CA PRO A 3 -19.70 -1.06 -13.61
C PRO A 3 -19.74 -2.46 -12.94
N ALA A 4 -19.68 -3.55 -13.71
CA ALA A 4 -19.41 -4.88 -13.16
C ALA A 4 -17.90 -5.11 -13.24
N GLN A 5 -17.18 -4.87 -12.13
CA GLN A 5 -15.78 -5.27 -12.01
C GLN A 5 -15.73 -6.77 -11.70
N PRO A 6 -14.92 -7.57 -12.42
CA PRO A 6 -14.92 -9.01 -12.28
C PRO A 6 -14.21 -9.39 -10.98
N HIS A 7 -14.96 -9.95 -10.03
CA HIS A 7 -14.40 -10.73 -8.94
C HIS A 7 -13.85 -12.02 -9.56
N LEU A 8 -12.54 -12.17 -9.55
CA LEU A 8 -11.86 -13.35 -10.04
C LEU A 8 -11.97 -14.45 -8.97
N GLU A 9 -13.01 -15.29 -9.06
CA GLU A 9 -13.11 -16.54 -8.29
C GLU A 9 -12.55 -17.70 -9.14
N LEU A 10 -11.34 -18.24 -8.87
CA LEU A 10 -11.07 -19.67 -9.14
C LEU A 10 -9.73 -20.21 -8.60
N LEU A 11 -9.81 -21.31 -7.84
CA LEU A 11 -8.77 -22.31 -7.50
C LEU A 11 -7.94 -22.08 -6.22
N GLY A 12 -8.46 -22.60 -5.09
CA GLY A 12 -7.71 -23.43 -4.14
C GLY A 12 -6.34 -22.95 -3.68
N VAL A 13 -6.19 -21.66 -3.36
CA VAL A 13 -4.95 -21.13 -2.76
C VAL A 13 -4.89 -21.69 -1.33
N PRO A 14 -3.87 -22.50 -0.94
CA PRO A 14 -3.68 -22.76 0.49
C PRO A 14 -3.58 -21.38 1.15
N ALA A 15 -4.20 -21.16 2.32
CA ALA A 15 -4.14 -19.91 3.06
C ALA A 15 -2.68 -19.50 3.28
N GLN A 16 -2.09 -18.89 2.26
CA GLN A 16 -0.68 -18.60 2.17
C GLN A 16 -0.59 -17.25 2.82
N LEU A 17 -0.58 -17.34 4.16
CA LEU A 17 -0.07 -16.37 5.12
C LEU A 17 -0.14 -14.97 4.52
N ASP A 18 -1.25 -14.27 4.77
CA ASP A 18 -1.41 -12.87 4.39
C ASP A 18 -0.03 -12.20 4.42
N PRO A 19 0.45 -11.67 3.28
CA PRO A 19 1.77 -11.08 3.23
C PRO A 19 1.85 -10.10 4.40
N PRO A 20 2.98 -10.07 5.13
CA PRO A 20 3.10 -9.32 6.39
C PRO A 20 2.52 -7.93 6.15
N SER A 21 1.45 -7.54 6.85
CA SER A 21 0.64 -6.38 6.48
C SER A 21 1.55 -5.18 6.19
N GLN A 22 1.67 -4.84 4.90
CA GLN A 22 2.58 -3.80 4.43
C GLN A 22 1.85 -2.47 4.48
N PHE A 23 2.56 -1.44 4.93
CA PHE A 23 2.08 -0.07 5.03
C PHE A 23 2.38 0.65 3.72
N GLN A 24 1.35 1.12 3.02
CA GLN A 24 1.52 1.79 1.74
C GLN A 24 1.58 3.31 1.90
N CYS A 25 2.60 3.95 1.34
CA CYS A 25 2.65 5.40 1.18
C CYS A 25 1.65 5.84 0.10
N LEU A 26 0.84 6.85 0.40
CA LEU A 26 -0.20 7.32 -0.51
C LEU A 26 0.33 8.30 -1.56
N GLU A 27 1.44 8.99 -1.29
CA GLU A 27 2.07 9.86 -2.29
C GLU A 27 2.75 9.09 -3.43
N CYS A 28 3.40 7.95 -3.13
CA CYS A 28 4.25 7.25 -4.10
C CYS A 28 3.96 5.75 -4.27
N GLY A 29 3.08 5.16 -3.44
CA GLY A 29 2.74 3.74 -3.50
C GLY A 29 3.77 2.79 -2.88
N ALA A 30 4.84 3.30 -2.26
CA ALA A 30 5.87 2.47 -1.62
C ALA A 30 5.29 1.62 -0.49
N LEU A 31 5.75 0.37 -0.38
CA LEU A 31 5.32 -0.58 0.66
C LEU A 31 6.39 -0.70 1.75
N LEU A 32 5.98 -0.45 2.99
CA LEU A 32 6.83 -0.31 4.17
C LEU A 32 6.44 -1.39 5.19
N LEU A 33 7.42 -1.87 5.96
CA LEU A 33 7.21 -3.00 6.88
C LEU A 33 6.57 -2.61 8.21
N THR A 34 6.72 -1.35 8.62
CA THR A 34 6.25 -0.85 9.91
C THR A 34 5.59 0.52 9.76
N PRO A 35 4.67 0.88 10.67
CA PRO A 35 4.04 2.19 10.62
C PRO A 35 5.05 3.32 10.88
N GLY A 36 6.09 3.09 11.69
CA GLY A 36 7.17 4.07 11.92
C GLY A 36 7.93 4.42 10.64
N GLN A 37 8.32 3.40 9.88
CA GLN A 37 8.98 3.60 8.59
C GLN A 37 8.09 4.37 7.61
N LEU A 38 6.78 4.09 7.59
CA LEU A 38 5.83 4.84 6.75
C LEU A 38 5.76 6.32 7.14
N LEU A 39 5.74 6.62 8.44
CA LEU A 39 5.69 8.00 8.94
C LEU A 39 6.96 8.77 8.56
N GLU A 40 8.15 8.22 8.85
CA GLU A 40 9.44 8.83 8.51
C GLU A 40 9.57 9.05 6.99
N HIS A 41 9.05 8.12 6.18
CA HIS A 41 9.03 8.24 4.72
C HIS A 41 8.12 9.39 4.23
N GLN A 42 6.91 9.53 4.76
CA GLN A 42 6.01 10.64 4.43
C GLN A 42 6.59 12.00 4.87
N GLU A 43 7.32 12.05 5.98
CA GLU A 43 8.03 13.28 6.37
C GLU A 43 9.09 13.71 5.34
N LEU A 44 9.74 12.77 4.66
CA LEU A 44 10.68 13.10 3.58
C LEU A 44 9.93 13.71 2.39
N HIS A 45 8.78 13.16 2.02
CA HIS A 45 7.91 13.77 1.01
C HIS A 45 7.51 15.19 1.41
N LEU A 46 7.11 15.40 2.66
CA LEU A 46 6.75 16.73 3.15
C LEU A 46 7.93 17.71 3.11
N LYS A 47 9.15 17.26 3.43
CA LYS A 47 10.36 18.11 3.40
C LYS A 47 10.81 18.46 1.98
N LEU A 48 10.70 17.50 1.05
CA LEU A 48 11.16 17.66 -0.33
C LEU A 48 10.13 18.34 -1.24
N PHE A 49 8.84 18.13 -0.98
CA PHE A 49 7.73 18.72 -1.76
C PHE A 49 7.05 19.90 -1.08
N GLY A 50 7.21 20.07 0.24
CA GLY A 50 6.63 21.18 1.02
C GLY A 50 7.56 22.38 1.22
N GLY A 51 8.80 22.34 0.70
CA GLY A 51 9.72 23.47 0.68
C GLY A 51 9.48 24.36 -0.54
N GLY A 52 8.45 25.22 -0.46
CA GLY A 52 8.32 26.39 -1.34
C GLY A 52 9.27 27.51 -0.94
#